data_AF-A0A838UU81-F1
#
_entry.id   AF-A0A838UU81-F1
#
_cell.length_a   1.000
_cell.length_b   1.000
_cell.length_c   1.000
_cell.angle_alpha   90.00
_cell.angle_beta   90.00
_cell.angle_gamma   90.00
#
_symmetry.space_group_name_H-M   'P 1'
#
loop_
_entity.id
_entity.type
_entity.pdbx_description
1 polymer ?
#
loop_
_entity_poly.entity_id
_entity_poly.type
_entity_poly.pdbx_seq_one_letter_code
_entity_poly.pdbx_strand_id
1 'polypeptide(L)'
;MAHPWHHAIMAARAYGGVPTDYLALESWMDYTKSHVADCRHRLFLHNAWGIFVAERILGVTLKRASDGKVLPTRPLLEDHVLQDFGKIPTLAYCLAQLPALPLADEVTTLAQCQQAVAQFGGEWADYQPVHAFLDWPRDYLPDERYRRILHNGWGVALTIEAFGETFTRPSDGVVVATRAIAESHINNEYVAIPTLEDCLTGISIQRWMCLRAMPATLFD
;
A
#
# COMPACT_ATOMS: atom_id res chain seq x y z
N MET A 1 -5.44 -18.69 -2.07
CA MET A 1 -5.15 -17.46 -2.85
C MET A 1 -4.31 -17.85 -4.06
N ALA A 2 -4.40 -17.13 -5.18
CA ALA A 2 -3.48 -17.36 -6.28
C ALA A 2 -2.05 -17.05 -5.84
N HIS A 3 -1.12 -17.88 -6.30
CA HIS A 3 0.29 -17.56 -6.24
C HIS A 3 0.57 -16.47 -7.31
N PRO A 4 1.41 -15.45 -7.03
CA PRO A 4 1.78 -14.39 -7.97
C PRO A 4 2.19 -14.90 -9.36
N TRP A 5 2.81 -16.07 -9.42
CA TRP A 5 3.18 -16.76 -10.66
C TRP A 5 2.01 -16.95 -11.64
N HIS A 6 0.80 -17.23 -11.15
CA HIS A 6 -0.36 -17.40 -12.03
C HIS A 6 -0.82 -16.06 -12.64
N HIS A 7 -0.75 -14.97 -11.88
CA HIS A 7 -0.98 -13.62 -12.40
C HIS A 7 0.07 -13.27 -13.46
N ALA A 8 1.34 -13.58 -13.19
CA ALA A 8 2.44 -13.36 -14.12
C ALA A 8 2.27 -14.13 -15.44
N ILE A 9 1.74 -15.36 -15.42
CA ILE A 9 1.37 -16.11 -16.62
C ILE A 9 0.26 -15.40 -17.40
N MET A 10 -0.79 -14.93 -16.71
CA MET A 10 -1.89 -14.21 -17.33
C MET A 10 -1.42 -12.87 -17.93
N ALA A 11 -0.54 -12.14 -17.24
CA ALA A 11 0.08 -10.92 -17.74
C ALA A 11 0.92 -11.19 -18.99
N ALA A 12 1.75 -12.23 -19.02
CA ALA A 12 2.51 -12.59 -20.22
C ALA A 12 1.61 -12.96 -21.40
N ARG A 13 0.47 -13.60 -21.16
CA ARG A 13 -0.53 -13.88 -22.21
C ARG A 13 -1.20 -12.61 -22.73
N ALA A 14 -1.54 -11.67 -21.85
CA ALA A 14 -2.24 -10.44 -22.22
C ALA A 14 -1.32 -9.39 -22.86
N TYR A 15 -0.08 -9.27 -22.39
CA TYR A 15 0.84 -8.19 -22.75
C TYR A 15 2.08 -8.65 -23.54
N GLY A 16 2.27 -9.97 -23.72
CA GLY A 16 3.45 -10.59 -24.34
C GLY A 16 4.63 -10.74 -23.36
N GLY A 17 5.80 -11.15 -23.87
CA GLY A 17 6.98 -11.43 -23.04
C GLY A 17 6.91 -12.79 -22.34
N VAL A 18 7.56 -12.91 -21.18
CA VAL A 18 7.56 -14.14 -20.37
C VAL A 18 7.07 -13.85 -18.94
N PRO A 19 6.54 -14.84 -18.21
CA PRO A 19 6.00 -14.61 -16.86
C PRO A 19 7.00 -13.95 -15.89
N THR A 20 8.30 -14.23 -16.02
CA THR A 20 9.33 -13.63 -15.17
C THR A 20 9.45 -12.11 -15.33
N ASP A 21 9.00 -11.52 -16.45
CA ASP A 21 8.96 -10.07 -16.62
C ASP A 21 7.98 -9.38 -15.65
N TYR A 22 6.97 -10.11 -15.19
CA TYR A 22 5.85 -9.57 -14.40
C TYR A 22 5.90 -10.02 -12.94
N LEU A 23 6.60 -11.12 -12.64
CA LEU A 23 6.57 -11.77 -11.33
C LEU A 23 6.91 -10.82 -10.17
N ALA A 24 7.83 -9.87 -10.35
CA ALA A 24 8.18 -8.90 -9.30
C ALA A 24 6.98 -7.99 -8.95
N LEU A 25 6.30 -7.44 -9.97
CA LEU A 25 5.10 -6.61 -9.80
C LEU A 25 3.97 -7.40 -9.15
N GLU A 26 3.73 -8.62 -9.63
CA GLU A 26 2.66 -9.48 -9.11
C GLU A 26 2.92 -9.90 -7.67
N SER A 27 4.18 -10.18 -7.32
CA SER A 27 4.58 -10.54 -5.96
C SER A 27 4.48 -9.35 -5.01
N TRP A 28 4.77 -8.14 -5.51
CA TRP A 28 4.64 -6.92 -4.74
C TRP A 28 3.19 -6.61 -4.39
N MET A 29 2.26 -6.75 -5.35
CA MET A 29 0.82 -6.56 -5.10
C MET A 29 0.28 -7.50 -4.02
N ASP A 30 0.85 -8.69 -3.94
CA ASP A 30 0.51 -9.72 -2.96
C ASP A 30 1.31 -9.65 -1.65
N TYR A 31 2.24 -8.70 -1.50
CA TYR A 31 3.22 -8.70 -0.40
C TYR A 31 2.57 -8.69 0.99
N THR A 32 1.39 -8.08 1.13
CA THR A 32 0.60 -8.07 2.37
C THR A 32 0.19 -9.46 2.86
N LYS A 33 0.28 -10.51 2.02
CA LYS A 33 0.16 -11.93 2.43
C LYS A 33 1.19 -12.35 3.47
N SER A 34 2.35 -11.68 3.52
CA SER A 34 3.38 -11.91 4.55
C SER A 34 2.91 -11.51 5.96
N HIS A 35 1.91 -10.64 6.05
CA HIS A 35 1.32 -10.20 7.31
C HIS A 35 -0.03 -10.86 7.59
N VAL A 36 -0.85 -11.09 6.55
CA VAL A 36 -2.19 -11.68 6.68
C VAL A 36 -2.34 -12.80 5.66
N ALA A 37 -2.34 -14.05 6.12
CA ALA A 37 -2.30 -15.22 5.25
C ALA A 37 -3.67 -15.61 4.62
N ASP A 38 -4.73 -14.82 4.84
CA ASP A 38 -6.05 -15.01 4.23
C ASP A 38 -6.44 -13.85 3.30
N CYS A 39 -7.58 -13.96 2.61
CA CYS A 39 -8.01 -13.01 1.59
C CYS A 39 -8.21 -11.56 2.07
N ARG A 40 -8.24 -11.29 3.38
CA ARG A 40 -8.34 -9.92 3.92
C ARG A 40 -7.09 -9.09 3.63
N HIS A 41 -5.94 -9.72 3.33
CA HIS A 41 -4.73 -8.99 2.89
C HIS A 41 -5.00 -8.08 1.67
N ARG A 42 -5.94 -8.48 0.82
CA ARG A 42 -6.31 -7.75 -0.39
C ARG A 42 -6.92 -6.39 -0.09
N LEU A 43 -7.48 -6.19 1.10
CA LEU A 43 -8.12 -4.93 1.49
C LEU A 43 -7.14 -3.75 1.48
N PHE A 44 -5.84 -4.01 1.64
CA PHE A 44 -4.80 -2.98 1.71
C PHE A 44 -4.36 -2.49 0.33
N LEU A 45 -3.97 -3.39 -0.58
CA LEU A 45 -3.43 -3.01 -1.90
C LEU A 45 -4.38 -3.24 -3.09
N HIS A 46 -5.36 -4.14 -2.99
CA HIS A 46 -6.21 -4.51 -4.14
C HIS A 46 -7.43 -3.58 -4.28
N ASN A 47 -7.18 -2.29 -4.31
CA ASN A 47 -8.21 -1.27 -4.44
C ASN A 47 -7.65 -0.09 -5.25
N ALA A 48 -8.52 0.82 -5.66
CA ALA A 48 -8.13 1.95 -6.50
C ALA A 48 -6.97 2.79 -5.92
N TRP A 49 -6.91 2.99 -4.60
CA TRP A 49 -5.79 3.70 -3.95
C TRP A 49 -4.50 2.87 -3.98
N GLY A 50 -4.58 1.58 -3.64
CA GLY A 50 -3.41 0.69 -3.64
C GLY A 50 -2.72 0.57 -5.00
N ILE A 51 -3.45 0.69 -6.11
CA ILE A 51 -2.89 0.76 -7.47
C ILE A 51 -1.99 2.00 -7.63
N PHE A 52 -2.41 3.17 -7.14
CA PHE A 52 -1.60 4.39 -7.20
C PHE A 52 -0.40 4.35 -6.24
N VAL A 53 -0.54 3.67 -5.10
CA VAL A 53 0.60 3.39 -4.20
C VAL A 53 1.65 2.55 -4.94
N ALA A 54 1.21 1.49 -5.61
CA ALA A 54 2.08 0.63 -6.40
C ALA A 54 2.79 1.43 -7.51
N GLU A 55 2.10 2.29 -8.25
CA GLU A 55 2.75 3.13 -9.27
C GLU A 55 3.76 4.13 -8.70
N ARG A 56 3.49 4.68 -7.51
CA ARG A 56 4.43 5.58 -6.84
C ARG A 56 5.72 4.87 -6.45
N ILE A 57 5.65 3.59 -6.08
CA ILE A 57 6.78 2.79 -5.59
C ILE A 57 7.50 2.08 -6.75
N LEU A 58 6.76 1.37 -7.59
CA LEU A 58 7.30 0.56 -8.70
C LEU A 58 7.55 1.37 -9.97
N GLY A 59 6.99 2.58 -10.06
CA GLY A 59 7.04 3.44 -11.24
C GLY A 59 5.84 3.28 -12.17
N VAL A 60 5.56 4.34 -12.94
CA VAL A 60 4.42 4.42 -13.87
C VAL A 60 4.57 3.56 -15.12
N THR A 61 5.78 3.06 -15.38
CA THR A 61 6.03 2.11 -16.47
C THR A 61 6.90 0.96 -16.01
N LEU A 62 6.62 -0.23 -16.57
CA LEU A 62 7.43 -1.43 -16.42
C LEU A 62 8.17 -1.68 -17.73
N LYS A 63 9.51 -1.79 -17.66
CA LYS A 63 10.34 -2.23 -18.78
C LYS A 63 10.61 -3.72 -18.64
N ARG A 64 10.10 -4.52 -19.57
CA ARG A 64 10.36 -5.97 -19.57
C ARG A 64 11.82 -6.29 -19.76
N ALA A 65 12.31 -7.27 -19.01
CA ALA A 65 13.69 -7.71 -19.09
C ALA A 65 13.94 -8.57 -20.33
N SER A 66 12.94 -9.33 -20.78
CA SER A 66 13.09 -10.29 -21.88
C SER A 66 13.29 -9.63 -23.26
N ASP A 67 12.62 -8.50 -23.51
CA ASP A 67 12.57 -7.86 -24.83
C ASP A 67 12.70 -6.33 -24.81
N GLY A 68 12.83 -5.74 -23.61
CA GLY A 68 13.01 -4.30 -23.45
C GLY A 68 11.77 -3.45 -23.72
N LYS A 69 10.60 -4.06 -24.00
CA LYS A 69 9.36 -3.31 -24.24
C LYS A 69 8.92 -2.62 -22.95
N VAL A 70 8.48 -1.37 -23.10
CA VAL A 70 7.94 -0.57 -22.00
C VAL A 70 6.41 -0.66 -22.03
N LEU A 71 5.82 -0.94 -20.88
CA LEU A 71 4.38 -1.01 -20.67
C LEU A 71 3.98 -0.02 -19.57
N PRO A 72 2.76 0.55 -19.64
CA PRO A 72 2.21 1.24 -18.49
C PRO A 72 1.99 0.26 -17.34
N THR A 73 2.38 0.64 -16.12
CA THR A 73 2.24 -0.21 -14.92
C THR A 73 0.78 -0.36 -14.53
N ARG A 74 -0.02 0.70 -14.67
CA ARG A 74 -1.41 0.73 -14.21
C ARG A 74 -2.31 -0.39 -14.76
N PRO A 75 -2.39 -0.67 -16.08
CA PRO A 75 -3.23 -1.75 -16.58
C PRO A 75 -2.84 -3.14 -16.02
N LEU A 76 -1.55 -3.39 -15.77
CA LEU A 76 -1.09 -4.63 -15.15
C LEU A 76 -1.62 -4.78 -13.72
N LEU A 77 -1.57 -3.70 -12.94
CA LEU A 77 -2.10 -3.67 -11.57
C LEU A 77 -3.62 -3.78 -11.55
N GLU A 78 -4.31 -3.13 -12.49
CA GLU A 78 -5.77 -3.24 -12.65
C GLU A 78 -6.18 -4.68 -12.97
N ASP A 79 -5.47 -5.34 -13.89
CA ASP A 79 -5.70 -6.74 -14.23
C ASP A 79 -5.46 -7.68 -13.04
N HIS A 80 -4.42 -7.45 -12.23
CA HIS A 80 -4.19 -8.20 -11.00
C HIS A 80 -5.44 -8.15 -10.08
N VAL A 81 -5.93 -6.93 -9.80
CA VAL A 81 -7.10 -6.74 -8.93
C VAL A 81 -8.37 -7.34 -9.55
N LEU A 82 -8.57 -7.18 -10.86
CA LEU A 82 -9.71 -7.74 -11.58
C LEU A 82 -9.71 -9.27 -11.55
N GLN A 83 -8.56 -9.93 -11.71
CA GLN A 83 -8.45 -11.39 -11.62
C GLN A 83 -8.82 -11.91 -10.22
N ASP A 84 -8.50 -11.12 -9.19
CA ASP A 84 -8.69 -11.51 -7.79
C ASP A 84 -10.05 -11.16 -7.18
N PHE A 85 -10.73 -10.13 -7.69
CA PHE A 85 -12.03 -9.65 -7.19
C PHE A 85 -13.14 -9.58 -8.24
N GLY A 86 -12.83 -9.63 -9.53
CA GLY A 86 -13.76 -9.36 -10.63
C GLY A 86 -14.19 -7.89 -10.77
N LYS A 87 -13.65 -7.00 -9.93
CA LYS A 87 -13.86 -5.55 -9.93
C LYS A 87 -12.70 -4.87 -9.21
N ILE A 88 -12.54 -3.57 -9.42
CA ILE A 88 -11.61 -2.73 -8.64
C ILE A 88 -12.41 -1.99 -7.56
N PRO A 89 -12.37 -2.41 -6.28
CA PRO A 89 -13.08 -1.71 -5.22
C PRO A 89 -12.40 -0.38 -4.90
N THR A 90 -13.17 0.57 -4.35
CA THR A 90 -12.59 1.74 -3.68
C THR A 90 -12.04 1.34 -2.32
N LEU A 91 -11.11 2.13 -1.77
CA LEU A 91 -10.60 1.90 -0.42
C LEU A 91 -11.74 1.94 0.63
N ALA A 92 -12.68 2.88 0.46
CA ALA A 92 -13.87 2.97 1.30
C ALA A 92 -14.75 1.70 1.24
N TYR A 93 -14.89 1.09 0.06
CA TYR A 93 -15.62 -0.17 -0.08
C TYR A 93 -14.94 -1.31 0.68
N CYS A 94 -13.60 -1.38 0.66
CA CYS A 94 -12.84 -2.40 1.37
C CYS A 94 -13.06 -2.37 2.89
N LEU A 95 -13.21 -1.18 3.49
CA LEU A 95 -13.42 -1.01 4.94
C LEU A 95 -14.90 -0.76 5.31
N ALA A 96 -15.84 -1.02 4.41
CA ALA A 96 -17.27 -0.71 4.64
C ALA A 96 -17.93 -1.52 5.77
N GLN A 97 -17.30 -2.61 6.24
CA GLN A 97 -17.75 -3.36 7.42
C GLN A 97 -17.50 -2.62 8.75
N LEU A 98 -16.57 -1.66 8.76
CA LEU A 98 -16.26 -0.86 9.94
C LEU A 98 -17.12 0.41 9.97
N PRO A 99 -17.54 0.88 11.16
CA PRO A 99 -18.24 2.15 11.28
C PRO A 99 -17.34 3.31 10.84
N ALA A 100 -17.92 4.29 10.14
CA ALA A 100 -17.27 5.55 9.85
C ALA A 100 -17.40 6.47 11.07
N LEU A 101 -16.32 6.56 11.85
CA LEU A 101 -16.25 7.42 13.04
C LEU A 101 -15.51 8.72 12.71
N PRO A 102 -15.95 9.87 13.25
CA PRO A 102 -15.28 11.14 12.98
C PRO A 102 -13.85 11.12 13.50
N LEU A 103 -12.97 11.90 12.88
CA LEU A 103 -11.59 12.10 13.31
C LEU A 103 -11.53 12.93 14.61
N ALA A 104 -11.86 12.29 15.74
CA ALA A 104 -11.67 12.89 17.05
C ALA A 104 -10.18 12.86 17.42
N ASP A 105 -9.71 13.90 18.10
CA ASP A 105 -8.35 13.99 18.67
C ASP A 105 -7.20 13.80 17.67
N GLU A 106 -7.41 14.19 16.41
CA GLU A 106 -6.45 14.02 15.34
C GLU A 106 -5.23 14.95 15.47
N VAL A 107 -4.03 14.38 15.28
CA VAL A 107 -2.80 15.15 15.18
C VAL A 107 -2.60 15.58 13.73
N THR A 108 -2.81 16.87 13.45
CA THR A 108 -2.63 17.41 12.09
C THR A 108 -1.24 17.13 11.52
N THR A 109 -1.12 17.03 10.19
CA THR A 109 0.18 16.86 9.53
C THR A 109 1.20 17.93 9.92
N LEU A 110 0.78 19.18 10.14
CA LEU A 110 1.69 20.24 10.61
C LEU A 110 2.20 19.96 12.03
N ALA A 111 1.32 19.53 12.95
CA ALA A 111 1.71 19.17 14.31
C ALA A 111 2.67 17.96 14.32
N GLN A 112 2.41 16.95 13.49
CA GLN A 112 3.31 15.82 13.27
C GLN A 112 4.70 16.29 12.81
N CYS A 113 4.76 17.18 11.81
CA CYS A 113 6.02 17.73 11.33
C CYS A 113 6.77 18.53 12.42
N GLN A 114 6.06 19.30 13.24
CA GLN A 114 6.64 20.06 14.35
C GLN A 114 7.21 19.14 15.44
N GLN A 115 6.53 18.03 15.73
CA GLN A 115 7.03 17.00 16.64
C GLN A 115 8.29 16.32 16.07
N ALA A 116 8.31 16.03 14.77
CA ALA A 116 9.50 15.52 14.09
C ALA A 116 10.69 16.50 14.17
N VAL A 117 10.45 17.81 14.00
CA VAL A 117 11.49 18.84 14.21
C VAL A 117 12.02 18.82 15.64
N ALA A 118 11.14 18.73 16.63
CA ALA A 118 11.55 18.67 18.04
C ALA A 118 12.40 17.43 18.35
N GLN A 119 12.15 16.30 17.67
CA GLN A 119 12.85 15.05 17.88
C GLN A 119 14.14 14.90 17.07
N PHE A 120 14.14 15.41 15.83
CA PHE A 120 15.17 15.10 14.83
C PHE A 120 15.90 16.35 14.29
N GLY A 121 15.44 17.57 14.61
CA GLY A 121 15.97 18.84 14.10
C GLY A 121 15.41 19.23 12.72
N GLY A 122 16.02 20.20 12.04
CA GLY A 122 15.60 20.64 10.71
C GLY A 122 14.35 21.55 10.71
N GLU A 123 13.65 21.59 9.57
CA GLU A 123 12.44 22.38 9.38
C GLU A 123 11.22 21.48 9.19
N TRP A 124 10.02 22.00 9.48
CA TRP A 124 8.79 21.19 9.38
C TRP A 124 8.56 20.67 7.94
N ALA A 125 8.97 21.44 6.93
CA ALA A 125 8.83 21.09 5.52
C ALA A 125 9.68 19.87 5.11
N ASP A 126 10.76 19.58 5.86
CA ASP A 126 11.59 18.40 5.60
C ASP A 126 10.78 17.11 5.78
N TYR A 127 9.91 17.06 6.79
CA TYR A 127 9.19 15.84 7.18
C TYR A 127 7.80 15.71 6.56
N GLN A 128 7.28 16.79 5.97
CA GLN A 128 5.96 16.81 5.34
C GLN A 128 5.74 15.64 4.36
N PRO A 129 6.68 15.28 3.46
CA PRO A 129 6.46 14.20 2.50
C PRO A 129 6.21 12.84 3.17
N VAL A 130 6.92 12.55 4.27
CA VAL A 130 6.80 11.28 5.01
C VAL A 130 5.47 11.21 5.76
N HIS A 131 5.09 12.27 6.47
CA HIS A 131 3.80 12.31 7.17
C HIS A 131 2.62 12.29 6.20
N ALA A 132 2.70 13.05 5.11
CA ALA A 132 1.67 13.04 4.07
C ALA A 132 1.51 11.66 3.41
N PHE A 133 2.59 10.88 3.30
CA PHE A 133 2.50 9.51 2.81
C PHE A 133 1.73 8.59 3.77
N LEU A 134 2.03 8.64 5.07
CA LEU A 134 1.34 7.85 6.09
C LEU A 134 -0.14 8.24 6.23
N ASP A 135 -0.46 9.53 6.09
CA ASP A 135 -1.82 10.06 6.09
C ASP A 135 -2.58 9.85 4.77
N TRP A 136 -1.90 9.48 3.68
CA TRP A 136 -2.50 9.45 2.33
C TRP A 136 -3.84 8.69 2.18
N PRO A 137 -4.08 7.54 2.86
CA PRO A 137 -5.38 6.87 2.81
C PRO A 137 -6.58 7.76 3.13
N ARG A 138 -6.37 8.82 3.93
CA ARG A 138 -7.37 9.79 4.36
C ARG A 138 -8.10 10.48 3.22
N ASP A 139 -7.43 10.72 2.08
CA ASP A 139 -8.03 11.36 0.90
C ASP A 139 -9.20 10.54 0.34
N TYR A 140 -9.22 9.23 0.62
CA TYR A 140 -10.22 8.26 0.14
C TYR A 140 -11.10 7.73 1.28
N LEU A 141 -10.72 7.97 2.54
CA LEU A 141 -11.37 7.54 3.77
C LEU A 141 -11.24 8.67 4.83
N PRO A 142 -12.03 9.76 4.75
CA PRO A 142 -11.90 10.91 5.64
C PRO A 142 -12.56 10.67 7.01
N ASP A 143 -12.23 9.55 7.65
CA ASP A 143 -12.74 9.08 8.94
C ASP A 143 -11.72 8.15 9.61
N GLU A 144 -11.90 7.76 10.87
CA GLU A 144 -10.89 7.02 11.64
C GLU A 144 -10.35 5.74 10.99
N ARG A 145 -11.08 5.16 10.02
CA ARG A 145 -10.67 3.93 9.34
C ARG A 145 -9.39 4.12 8.52
N TYR A 146 -9.01 5.33 8.10
CA TYR A 146 -7.80 5.56 7.32
C TYR A 146 -6.53 5.06 8.02
N ARG A 147 -6.48 5.21 9.36
CA ARG A 147 -5.34 4.77 10.17
C ARG A 147 -5.12 3.26 10.10
N ARG A 148 -6.17 2.47 9.80
CA ARG A 148 -6.07 1.01 9.61
C ARG A 148 -5.17 0.63 8.45
N ILE A 149 -4.92 1.54 7.51
CA ILE A 149 -4.19 1.23 6.28
C ILE A 149 -2.68 1.36 6.48
N LEU A 150 -2.17 2.51 6.94
CA LEU A 150 -0.72 2.76 7.09
C LEU A 150 -0.24 3.01 8.53
N HIS A 151 -1.11 3.19 9.52
CA HIS A 151 -0.67 3.41 10.91
C HIS A 151 -0.47 2.07 11.63
N ASN A 152 0.42 1.25 11.06
CA ASN A 152 0.77 -0.09 11.53
C ASN A 152 2.19 -0.45 11.09
N GLY A 153 2.70 -1.59 11.56
CA GLY A 153 4.06 -2.02 11.26
C GLY A 153 4.36 -2.21 9.77
N TRP A 154 3.36 -2.58 8.95
CA TRP A 154 3.54 -2.66 7.50
C TRP A 154 3.64 -1.28 6.86
N GLY A 155 2.87 -0.29 7.32
CA GLY A 155 2.97 1.09 6.83
C GLY A 155 4.34 1.74 7.11
N VAL A 156 5.00 1.37 8.22
CA VAL A 156 6.42 1.72 8.46
C VAL A 156 7.32 1.10 7.39
N ALA A 157 7.15 -0.19 7.09
CA ALA A 157 7.94 -0.87 6.07
C ALA A 157 7.71 -0.28 4.67
N LEU A 158 6.46 0.05 4.33
CA LEU A 158 6.12 0.68 3.06
C LEU A 158 6.68 2.11 2.95
N THR A 159 6.77 2.83 4.06
CA THR A 159 7.40 4.16 4.11
C THR A 159 8.90 4.06 3.83
N ILE A 160 9.57 3.04 4.37
CA ILE A 160 10.98 2.75 4.05
C ILE A 160 11.13 2.43 2.56
N GLU A 161 10.20 1.67 1.98
CA GLU A 161 10.24 1.39 0.54
C GLU A 161 10.06 2.67 -0.32
N ALA A 162 9.19 3.58 0.11
CA ALA A 162 8.90 4.81 -0.60
C ALA A 162 9.99 5.89 -0.49
N PHE A 163 10.72 5.94 0.64
CA PHE A 163 11.68 7.02 0.93
C PHE A 163 13.13 6.53 1.16
N GLY A 164 13.36 5.22 1.16
CA GLY A 164 14.64 4.58 1.49
C GLY A 164 14.82 4.32 3.00
N GLU A 165 15.83 3.54 3.36
CA GLU A 165 16.21 3.24 4.76
C GLU A 165 16.53 4.50 5.57
N THR A 166 17.10 5.49 4.89
CA THR A 166 17.46 6.77 5.45
C THR A 166 16.84 7.91 4.68
N PHE A 167 16.40 8.93 5.40
CA PHE A 167 15.84 10.16 4.88
C PHE A 167 16.85 11.31 5.05
N THR A 168 17.34 11.85 3.94
CA THR A 168 18.21 13.04 3.95
C THR A 168 17.34 14.28 3.92
N ARG A 169 17.44 15.11 4.97
CA ARG A 169 16.65 16.34 5.05
C ARG A 169 17.02 17.33 3.95
N PRO A 170 16.04 17.86 3.21
CA PRO A 170 16.27 18.89 2.19
C PRO A 170 16.92 20.18 2.72
N SER A 171 16.57 20.62 3.93
CA SER A 171 17.03 21.91 4.48
C SER A 171 18.52 21.96 4.83
N ASP A 172 19.08 20.88 5.39
CA ASP A 172 20.42 20.86 5.99
C ASP A 172 21.29 19.66 5.60
N GLY A 173 20.75 18.70 4.84
CA GLY A 173 21.47 17.52 4.37
C GLY A 173 21.75 16.47 5.45
N VAL A 174 21.22 16.63 6.67
CA VAL A 174 21.39 15.66 7.74
C VAL A 174 20.53 14.42 7.47
N VAL A 175 21.10 13.26 7.78
CA VAL A 175 20.48 11.96 7.54
C VAL A 175 19.78 11.47 8.81
N VAL A 176 18.52 11.07 8.68
CA VAL A 176 17.70 10.47 9.74
C VAL A 176 17.21 9.10 9.28
N ALA A 177 17.00 8.15 10.19
CA ALA A 177 16.36 6.88 9.82
C ALA A 177 14.89 7.12 9.44
N THR A 178 14.49 6.70 8.23
CA THR A 178 13.09 6.83 7.77
C THR A 178 12.12 6.11 8.71
N ARG A 179 12.54 4.95 9.20
CA ARG A 179 11.81 4.18 10.23
C ARG A 179 11.48 5.03 11.46
N ALA A 180 12.45 5.78 11.98
CA ALA A 180 12.26 6.56 13.20
C ALA A 180 11.21 7.66 13.02
N ILE A 181 11.18 8.30 11.85
CA ILE A 181 10.17 9.32 11.51
C ILE A 181 8.79 8.67 11.41
N ALA A 182 8.67 7.53 10.73
CA ALA A 182 7.40 6.82 10.55
C ALA A 182 6.85 6.26 11.88
N GLU A 183 7.70 5.67 12.71
CA GLU A 183 7.31 5.16 14.03
C GLU A 183 6.91 6.31 14.96
N SER A 184 7.63 7.44 14.94
CA SER A 184 7.25 8.65 15.69
C SER A 184 5.85 9.13 15.31
N HIS A 185 5.54 9.22 14.01
CA HIS A 185 4.21 9.61 13.53
C HIS A 185 3.09 8.74 14.13
N ILE A 186 3.26 7.42 14.09
CA ILE A 186 2.25 6.48 14.59
C ILE A 186 2.15 6.54 16.12
N ASN A 187 3.28 6.65 16.83
CA ASN A 187 3.31 6.71 18.29
C ASN A 187 2.70 8.00 18.86
N ASN A 188 2.58 9.06 18.05
CA ASN A 188 1.88 10.27 18.46
C ASN A 188 0.35 10.08 18.53
N GLU A 189 -0.19 9.04 17.87
CA GLU A 189 -1.62 8.70 17.88
C GLU A 189 -1.93 7.36 18.58
N TYR A 190 -0.93 6.49 18.74
CA TYR A 190 -1.09 5.15 19.30
C TYR A 190 -0.12 4.91 20.46
N VAL A 191 -0.60 4.18 21.49
CA VAL A 191 0.24 3.72 22.61
C VAL A 191 1.28 2.70 22.15
N ALA A 192 0.94 1.89 21.14
CA ALA A 192 1.84 0.93 20.51
C ALA A 192 1.47 0.79 19.03
N ILE A 193 2.47 0.58 18.17
CA ILE A 193 2.27 0.39 16.73
C ILE A 193 1.53 -0.93 16.49
N PRO A 194 0.31 -0.90 15.91
CA PRO A 194 -0.45 -2.11 15.62
C PRO A 194 0.24 -3.00 14.58
N THR A 195 -0.03 -4.31 14.62
CA THR A 195 0.23 -5.18 13.47
C THR A 195 -0.80 -4.94 12.37
N LEU A 196 -0.49 -5.35 11.13
CA LEU A 196 -1.48 -5.30 10.05
C LEU A 196 -2.71 -6.18 10.33
N GLU A 197 -2.53 -7.28 11.08
CA GLU A 197 -3.63 -8.16 11.49
C GLU A 197 -4.54 -7.49 12.52
N ASP A 198 -3.99 -6.76 13.50
CA ASP A 198 -4.80 -5.98 14.47
C ASP A 198 -5.72 -4.98 13.76
N CYS A 199 -5.25 -4.41 12.63
CA CYS A 199 -6.02 -3.49 11.79
C CYS A 199 -7.23 -4.15 11.10
N LEU A 200 -7.33 -5.48 11.07
CA LEU A 200 -8.47 -6.22 10.53
C LEU A 200 -9.53 -6.58 11.58
N THR A 201 -9.33 -6.19 12.85
CA THR A 201 -10.32 -6.43 13.91
C THR A 201 -11.69 -5.88 13.52
N GLY A 202 -12.74 -6.71 13.62
CA GLY A 202 -14.10 -6.35 13.22
C GLY A 202 -14.43 -6.55 11.73
N ILE A 203 -13.48 -7.03 10.92
CA ILE A 203 -13.70 -7.35 9.50
C ILE A 203 -13.80 -8.86 9.33
N SER A 204 -14.99 -9.32 8.95
CA SER A 204 -15.21 -10.72 8.58
C SER A 204 -14.89 -10.99 7.11
N ILE A 205 -14.47 -12.22 6.79
CA ILE A 205 -14.28 -12.66 5.41
C ILE A 205 -15.63 -12.65 4.69
N GLN A 206 -15.69 -11.94 3.55
CA GLN A 206 -16.86 -11.88 2.70
C GLN A 206 -16.60 -12.62 1.40
N ARG A 207 -17.66 -13.19 0.80
CA ARG A 207 -17.56 -13.97 -0.44
C ARG A 207 -16.79 -13.21 -1.54
N TRP A 208 -17.07 -11.92 -1.71
CA TRP A 208 -16.43 -11.10 -2.74
C TRP A 208 -14.92 -10.97 -2.56
N MET A 209 -14.39 -11.12 -1.35
CA MET A 209 -12.95 -11.09 -1.08
C MET A 209 -12.24 -12.35 -1.62
N CYS A 210 -12.98 -13.44 -1.78
CA CYS A 210 -12.46 -14.76 -2.20
C CYS A 210 -12.79 -15.11 -3.66
N LEU A 211 -13.63 -14.32 -4.33
CA LEU A 211 -14.08 -14.62 -5.69
C LEU A 211 -12.96 -14.40 -6.70
N ARG A 212 -12.40 -15.49 -7.23
CA ARG A 212 -11.63 -15.40 -8.47
C ARG A 212 -12.57 -15.17 -9.65
N ALA A 213 -12.33 -14.11 -10.42
CA ALA A 213 -12.80 -14.06 -11.79
C ALA A 213 -11.83 -14.88 -12.64
N MET A 214 -11.95 -16.21 -12.64
CA MET A 214 -11.20 -17.01 -13.62
C MET A 214 -11.95 -16.97 -14.95
N PRO A 215 -11.34 -16.49 -16.05
CA PRO A 215 -11.87 -16.76 -17.37
C PRO A 215 -11.91 -18.28 -17.59
N ALA A 216 -13.00 -18.78 -18.18
CA ALA A 216 -13.27 -20.22 -18.37
C ALA A 216 -12.19 -20.97 -19.16
N THR A 217 -11.27 -20.26 -19.81
CA THR A 217 -10.31 -20.78 -20.81
C THR A 217 -8.94 -21.16 -20.24
N LEU A 218 -8.78 -21.25 -18.91
CA LEU A 218 -7.49 -21.55 -18.28
C LEU A 218 -7.14 -23.05 -18.21
N PHE A 219 -8.01 -23.94 -18.72
CA PHE A 219 -7.82 -25.39 -18.72
C PHE A 219 -7.88 -26.06 -20.10
N ASP A 220 -7.91 -25.27 -21.18
CA ASP A 220 -7.84 -25.77 -22.55
C ASP A 220 -6.47 -25.50 -23.19
#